data_AF-A0A2E2EFH6-F1
#
_entry.id   AF-A0A2E2EFH6-F1
#
_cell.length_a   1.000
_cell.length_b   1.000
_cell.length_c   1.000
_cell.angle_alpha   90.00
_cell.angle_beta   90.00
_cell.angle_gamma   90.00
#
_symmetry.space_group_name_H-M   'P 1'
#
loop_
_entity.id
_entity.type
_entity.pdbx_description
1 polymer ?
#
loop_
_entity_poly.entity_id
_entity_poly.type
_entity_poly.pdbx_seq_one_letter_code
_entity_poly.pdbx_strand_id
1 'polypeptide(L)'
;MANRFSDWQKDLSSELIKSKRRRKLYFEALREEFDNDLDALRAAVRVIGLKEFSHLSGIPASNLSNYLKKGKDLKISTLKKMISPFGVQVISIPLDQAA
;
A
#
# COMPACT_ATOMS: atom_id res chain seq x y z
N MET A 1 -7.38 -21.92 0.74
CA MET A 1 -7.43 -20.75 1.66
C MET A 1 -6.00 -20.21 1.78
N ALA A 2 -5.49 -19.44 0.82
CA ALA A 2 -4.04 -19.23 0.68
C ALA A 2 -3.64 -17.75 0.70
N ASN A 3 -2.57 -17.45 1.44
CA ASN A 3 -1.82 -16.19 1.52
C ASN A 3 -2.47 -15.04 2.31
N ARG A 4 -2.82 -15.27 3.59
CA ARG A 4 -3.09 -14.18 4.54
C ARG A 4 -2.08 -14.26 5.69
N PHE A 5 -1.62 -13.11 6.18
CA PHE A 5 -0.72 -13.04 7.33
C PHE A 5 -1.45 -13.55 8.59
N SER A 6 -0.72 -14.10 9.55
CA SER A 6 -1.24 -14.67 10.82
C SER A 6 -2.16 -13.70 11.57
N ASP A 7 -1.86 -12.40 11.47
CA ASP A 7 -2.51 -11.32 12.24
C ASP A 7 -3.55 -10.54 11.40
N TRP A 8 -4.07 -11.16 10.34
CA TRP A 8 -5.00 -10.50 9.42
C TRP A 8 -6.37 -10.23 10.08
N GLN A 9 -6.62 -8.96 10.41
CA GLN A 9 -7.91 -8.48 10.92
C GLN A 9 -8.92 -8.32 9.78
N LYS A 10 -9.81 -9.32 9.63
CA LYS A 10 -10.82 -9.40 8.56
C LYS A 10 -11.74 -8.17 8.52
N ASP A 11 -12.11 -7.63 9.68
CA ASP A 11 -13.03 -6.50 9.77
C ASP A 11 -12.37 -5.21 9.27
N LEU A 12 -11.14 -4.94 9.72
CA LEU A 12 -10.35 -3.80 9.26
C LEU A 12 -10.08 -3.88 7.75
N SER A 13 -9.64 -5.02 7.24
CA SER A 13 -9.45 -5.25 5.79
C SER A 13 -10.73 -4.95 5.01
N SER A 14 -11.88 -5.48 5.46
CA SER A 14 -13.18 -5.29 4.80
C SER A 14 -13.60 -3.82 4.76
N GLU A 15 -13.36 -3.07 5.83
CA GLU A 15 -13.65 -1.64 5.88
C GLU A 15 -12.78 -0.81 4.95
N LEU A 16 -11.47 -1.12 4.90
CA LEU A 16 -10.51 -0.44 4.02
C LEU A 16 -10.79 -0.72 2.53
N ILE A 17 -11.33 -1.89 2.20
CA ILE A 17 -11.76 -2.20 0.83
C ILE A 17 -13.00 -1.38 0.46
N LYS A 18 -14.01 -1.38 1.33
CA LYS A 18 -15.32 -0.74 1.07
C LYS A 18 -15.26 0.79 1.08
N SER A 19 -14.47 1.39 1.96
CA SER A 19 -14.47 2.85 2.17
C SER A 19 -13.15 3.49 1.76
N LYS A 20 -13.19 4.26 0.66
CA LYS A 20 -12.05 5.10 0.24
C LYS A 20 -11.63 6.09 1.33
N ARG A 21 -12.59 6.63 2.09
CA ARG A 21 -12.31 7.57 3.20
C ARG A 21 -11.53 6.90 4.32
N ARG A 22 -11.97 5.72 4.80
CA ARG A 22 -11.26 4.99 5.85
C ARG A 22 -9.88 4.54 5.37
N ARG A 23 -9.79 4.07 4.12
CA ARG A 23 -8.52 3.72 3.49
C ARG A 23 -7.54 4.87 3.44
N LYS A 24 -7.98 6.08 3.09
CA LYS A 24 -7.16 7.28 3.12
C LYS A 24 -6.64 7.58 4.53
N LEU A 25 -7.53 7.67 5.51
CA LEU A 25 -7.18 7.96 6.90
C LEU A 25 -6.20 6.95 7.48
N TYR A 26 -6.43 5.67 7.19
CA TYR A 26 -5.54 4.59 7.61
C TYR A 26 -4.14 4.72 7.02
N PHE A 27 -4.04 5.06 5.72
CA PHE A 27 -2.74 5.27 5.10
C PHE A 27 -2.04 6.53 5.61
N GLU A 28 -2.78 7.60 5.90
CA GLU A 28 -2.23 8.81 6.53
C GLU A 28 -1.66 8.52 7.92
N ALA A 29 -2.37 7.74 8.75
CA ALA A 29 -1.86 7.29 10.04
C ALA A 29 -0.56 6.47 9.90
N LEU A 30 -0.49 5.56 8.92
CA LEU A 30 0.75 4.81 8.65
C LEU A 30 1.90 5.74 8.22
N ARG A 31 1.64 6.85 7.53
CA ARG A 31 2.70 7.81 7.16
C ARG A 31 3.31 8.53 8.36
N GLU A 32 2.60 8.61 9.49
CA GLU A 32 3.15 9.15 10.74
C GLU A 32 4.06 8.13 11.44
N GLU A 33 3.82 6.83 11.21
CA GLU A 33 4.61 5.74 11.81
C GLU A 33 5.84 5.34 10.98
N PHE A 34 5.82 5.57 9.67
CA PHE A 34 6.88 5.14 8.73
C PHE A 34 7.59 6.32 8.08
N ASP A 35 8.92 6.23 7.96
CA ASP A 35 9.77 7.28 7.38
C ASP A 35 9.53 7.52 5.87
N ASN A 36 8.93 6.56 5.16
CA ASN A 36 8.65 6.68 3.72
C ASN A 36 7.34 6.01 3.30
N ASP A 37 6.76 6.53 2.21
CA ASP A 37 5.47 6.07 1.71
C ASP A 37 5.49 4.63 1.18
N LEU A 38 6.65 4.11 0.79
CA LEU A 38 6.77 2.73 0.32
C LEU A 38 6.63 1.73 1.48
N ASP A 39 7.19 2.03 2.64
CA ASP A 39 7.01 1.22 3.84
C ASP A 39 5.58 1.33 4.39
N ALA A 40 5.01 2.53 4.42
CA ALA A 40 3.59 2.72 4.74
C ALA A 40 2.69 1.91 3.78
N LEU A 41 3.01 1.91 2.48
CA LEU A 41 2.30 1.11 1.48
C LEU A 41 2.44 -0.38 1.70
N ARG A 42 3.63 -0.88 2.05
CA ARG A 42 3.84 -2.29 2.40
C ARG A 42 2.97 -2.69 3.60
N ALA A 43 2.95 -1.87 4.65
CA ALA A 43 2.11 -2.10 5.82
C ALA A 43 0.62 -2.11 5.46
N ALA A 44 0.17 -1.12 4.68
CA ALA A 44 -1.22 -1.01 4.26
C ALA A 44 -1.69 -2.21 3.44
N VAL A 45 -0.87 -2.66 2.47
CA VAL A 45 -1.20 -3.80 1.61
C VAL A 45 -1.20 -5.12 2.39
N ARG A 46 -0.38 -5.26 3.43
CA ARG A 46 -0.42 -6.42 4.32
C ARG A 46 -1.76 -6.55 5.05
N VAL A 47 -2.33 -5.44 5.49
CA VAL A 47 -3.64 -5.42 6.18
C VAL A 47 -4.79 -5.58 5.20
N ILE A 48 -4.76 -4.86 4.07
CA ILE A 48 -5.82 -4.95 3.05
C ILE A 48 -5.84 -6.34 2.41
N GLY A 49 -4.67 -6.93 2.15
CA GLY A 49 -4.50 -8.15 1.38
C GLY A 49 -4.05 -7.86 -0.04
N LEU A 50 -3.07 -8.63 -0.53
CA LEU A 50 -2.45 -8.41 -1.85
C LEU A 50 -3.45 -8.55 -3.00
N LYS A 51 -4.38 -9.51 -2.90
CA LYS A 51 -5.38 -9.77 -3.94
C LYS A 51 -6.41 -8.65 -3.99
N GLU A 52 -6.91 -8.26 -2.83
CA GLU A 52 -7.89 -7.19 -2.64
C GLU A 52 -7.30 -5.85 -3.11
N PHE A 53 -6.04 -5.61 -2.78
CA PHE A 53 -5.32 -4.43 -3.25
C PHE A 53 -5.03 -4.43 -4.76
N SER A 54 -4.79 -5.60 -5.35
CA SER A 54 -4.68 -5.76 -6.81
C SER A 54 -5.94 -5.28 -7.52
N HIS A 55 -7.12 -5.62 -6.99
CA HIS A 55 -8.40 -5.12 -7.51
C HIS A 55 -8.56 -3.61 -7.30
N LEU A 56 -8.15 -3.06 -6.15
CA LEU A 56 -8.26 -1.62 -5.87
C LEU A 56 -7.33 -0.75 -6.72
N SER A 57 -6.13 -1.24 -7.02
CA SER A 57 -5.10 -0.50 -7.78
C SER A 57 -5.14 -0.76 -9.28
N GLY A 58 -5.82 -1.83 -9.73
CA GLY A 58 -5.80 -2.29 -11.11
C GLY A 58 -4.44 -2.88 -11.53
N ILE A 59 -3.52 -3.11 -10.59
CA ILE A 59 -2.19 -3.67 -10.85
C ILE A 59 -2.23 -5.18 -10.56
N PRO A 60 -1.71 -6.06 -11.44
CA PRO A 60 -1.66 -7.49 -11.18
C PRO A 60 -0.95 -7.83 -9.86
N ALA A 61 -1.50 -8.79 -9.11
CA ALA A 61 -0.94 -9.22 -7.82
C ALA A 61 0.52 -9.70 -7.91
N SER A 62 0.92 -10.31 -9.03
CA SER A 62 2.30 -10.70 -9.31
C SER A 62 3.25 -9.49 -9.35
N ASN A 63 2.83 -8.41 -10.01
CA ASN A 63 3.60 -7.16 -10.10
C ASN A 63 3.66 -6.49 -8.74
N LEU A 64 2.53 -6.41 -8.03
CA LEU A 64 2.49 -5.85 -6.66
C LEU A 64 3.41 -6.63 -5.71
N SER A 65 3.39 -7.97 -5.77
CA SER A 65 4.28 -8.80 -4.95
C SER A 65 5.75 -8.48 -5.22
N ASN A 66 6.13 -8.26 -6.47
CA ASN A 66 7.50 -7.88 -6.83
C ASN A 66 7.86 -6.46 -6.40
N TYR A 67 6.94 -5.49 -6.56
CA TYR A 67 7.15 -4.09 -6.19
C TYR A 67 7.23 -3.89 -4.68
N LEU A 68 6.46 -4.64 -3.90
CA LEU A 68 6.42 -4.53 -2.45
C LEU A 68 7.53 -5.30 -1.74
N LYS A 69 8.41 -6.02 -2.46
CA LYS A 69 9.60 -6.66 -1.86
C LYS A 69 10.49 -5.61 -1.19
N LYS A 70 11.03 -5.96 -0.01
CA LYS A 70 11.97 -5.11 0.72
C LYS A 70 13.25 -4.91 -0.11
N GLY A 71 13.82 -3.70 -0.11
CA GLY A 71 15.03 -3.38 -0.86
C GLY A 71 14.84 -3.17 -2.38
N LYS A 72 13.59 -3.08 -2.86
CA LYS A 72 13.31 -2.65 -4.24
C LYS A 72 13.12 -1.14 -4.31
N ASP A 73 13.89 -0.51 -5.19
CA ASP A 73 13.63 0.84 -5.65
C ASP A 73 12.52 0.83 -6.69
N LEU A 74 11.52 1.70 -6.48
CA LEU A 74 10.40 1.87 -7.37
C LEU A 74 10.47 3.25 -8.00
N LYS A 75 10.23 3.31 -9.31
CA LYS A 75 10.02 4.59 -9.98
C LYS A 75 8.89 5.34 -9.30
N ILE A 76 9.07 6.64 -9.09
CA ILE A 76 8.05 7.54 -8.50
C ILE A 76 6.71 7.41 -9.22
N SER A 77 6.72 7.27 -10.55
CA SER A 77 5.51 7.06 -11.35
C SER A 77 4.75 5.78 -11.01
N THR A 78 5.46 4.71 -10.62
CA THR A 78 4.86 3.45 -10.17
C THR A 78 4.30 3.60 -8.76
N LEU A 79 5.04 4.27 -7.88
CA LEU A 79 4.59 4.55 -6.52
C LEU A 79 3.32 5.42 -6.52
N LYS A 80 3.24 6.46 -7.38
CA LYS A 80 2.02 7.26 -7.61
C LYS A 80 0.81 6.40 -7.97
N LYS A 81 0.98 5.45 -8.89
CA LYS A 81 -0.11 4.54 -9.27
C LYS A 81 -0.56 3.68 -8.11
N MET A 82 0.39 3.15 -7.32
CA MET A 82 0.09 2.30 -6.17
C MET A 82 -0.55 3.07 -5.02
N ILE A 83 -0.20 4.35 -4.80
CA ILE A 83 -0.79 5.17 -3.74
C ILE A 83 -2.16 5.75 -4.15
N SER A 84 -2.46 5.84 -5.45
CA SER A 84 -3.71 6.39 -5.97
C SER A 84 -5.01 5.83 -5.33
N PRO A 85 -5.14 4.54 -4.95
CA PRO A 85 -6.35 4.02 -4.32
C PRO A 85 -6.63 4.64 -2.94
N PHE A 86 -5.59 5.15 -2.27
CA PHE A 86 -5.68 5.85 -0.99
C PHE A 86 -6.09 7.32 -1.15
N GLY A 87 -6.11 7.87 -2.37
CA GLY A 87 -6.53 9.25 -2.60
C GLY A 87 -5.56 10.29 -2.05
N VAL A 88 -4.28 9.93 -1.92
CA VAL A 88 -3.19 10.82 -1.50
C VAL A 88 -2.48 11.35 -2.74
N GLN A 89 -2.21 12.66 -2.77
CA GLN A 89 -1.59 13.33 -3.91
C GLN A 89 -0.10 13.61 -3.70
N VAL A 90 0.34 13.75 -2.45
CA VAL A 90 1.73 14.06 -2.10
C VAL A 90 2.45 12.80 -1.68
N ILE A 91 3.55 12.50 -2.36
CA ILE A 91 4.42 11.37 -2.05
C ILE A 91 5.61 11.84 -1.23
N SER A 92 5.86 11.19 -0.09
CA SER A 92 7.10 11.30 0.66
C SER A 92 8.01 10.11 0.35
N ILE A 93 9.18 10.40 -0.23
CA ILE A 93 10.25 9.43 -0.45
C ILE A 93 11.56 10.02 0.09
N PRO A 94 12.50 9.19 0.60
CA PRO A 94 13.82 9.63 1.00
C PRO A 94 14.56 10.24 -0.21
N LEU A 95 15.33 11.30 0.02
CA LEU A 95 16.07 12.01 -1.03
C LEU A 95 17.04 11.09 -1.81
N ASP A 96 17.57 10.04 -1.16
CA ASP A 96 18.44 9.04 -1.80
C ASP A 96 17.75 8.18 -2.87
N GLN A 97 16.42 8.12 -2.88
CA GLN A 97 15.62 7.38 -3.88
C GLN A 97 14.97 8.29 -4.94
N ALA A 98 15.20 9.61 -4.86
CA ALA A 98 14.58 10.59 -5.76
C ALA A 98 15.39 10.90 -7.04
N ALA A 99 16.58 10.29 -7.19
CA ALA A 99 17.52 10.51 -8.29
C ALA A 99 17.38 9.47 -9.43
#